data_AF-A0ABD0NJL5-F1
#
_entry.id   AF-A0ABD0NJL5-F1
#
_cell.length_a   1.000
_cell.length_b   1.000
_cell.length_c   1.000
_cell.angle_alpha   90.00
_cell.angle_beta   90.00
_cell.angle_gamma   90.00
#
_symmetry.space_group_name_H-M   'P 1'
#
loop_
_entity.id
_entity.type
_entity.pdbx_description
1 polymer ?
#
loop_
_entity_poly.entity_id
_entity_poly.type
_entity_poly.pdbx_seq_one_letter_code
_entity_poly.pdbx_strand_id
1 'polypeptide(L)' 'GIGEPTLFLGSSVFFAIKDAVTSARKDAGLTGPFQLNSPATPERACLACATRFTKMV' A
#
# COMPACT_ATOMS: atom_id res chain seq x y z
N GLY A 1 -17.04 16.75 -21.30
CA GLY A 1 -17.05 16.40 -19.86
C GLY A 1 -15.63 16.18 -19.40
N ILE A 2 -15.25 16.65 -18.21
CA ILE A 2 -13.90 16.51 -17.63
C ILE A 2 -13.85 15.48 -16.48
N GLY A 3 -14.96 14.81 -16.18
CA GLY A 3 -15.11 14.01 -14.96
C GLY A 3 -14.36 12.67 -14.96
N GLU A 4 -14.34 11.96 -16.10
CA GLU A 4 -13.72 10.62 -16.18
C GLU A 4 -12.19 10.65 -16.08
N PRO A 5 -11.45 11.60 -16.70
CA PRO A 5 -10.00 11.72 -16.51
C PRO A 5 -9.59 12.03 -15.06
N THR A 6 -10.38 12.83 -14.34
CA THR A 6 -10.10 13.16 -12.93
C THR A 6 -10.33 11.99 -11.98
N LEU A 7 -11.11 10.98 -12.36
CA LEU A 7 -11.31 9.78 -11.55
C LEU A 7 -9.99 9.05 -11.28
N PHE A 8 -9.11 9.00 -12.29
CA PHE A 8 -7.83 8.32 -12.15
C PHE A 8 -6.82 9.10 -11.30
N LEU A 9 -6.98 10.42 -11.11
CA LEU A 9 -6.14 11.19 -10.19
C LEU A 9 -6.23 10.67 -8.75
N GLY A 10 -7.35 10.07 -8.36
CA GLY A 10 -7.49 9.41 -7.04
C GLY A 10 -6.51 8.25 -6.83
N SER A 11 -5.96 7.65 -7.91
CA SER A 11 -4.93 6.63 -7.81
C SER A 11 -3.62 7.14 -7.19
N SER A 12 -3.39 8.46 -7.20
CA SER A 12 -2.25 9.09 -6.51
C SER A 12 -2.17 8.70 -5.03
N VAL A 13 -3.32 8.66 -4.33
CA VAL A 13 -3.42 8.26 -2.93
C VAL A 13 -3.07 6.78 -2.77
N PHE A 14 -3.52 5.92 -3.69
CA PHE A 14 -3.16 4.51 -3.68
C PHE A 14 -1.64 4.29 -3.81
N PHE A 15 -0.99 5.03 -4.71
CA PHE A 15 0.46 4.97 -4.87
C PHE A 15 1.22 5.57 -3.68
N ALA A 16 0.71 6.64 -3.06
CA ALA A 16 1.28 7.19 -1.83
C ALA A 16 1.23 6.16 -0.67
N ILE A 17 0.12 5.43 -0.52
CA ILE A 17 0.01 4.34 0.46
C ILE A 17 1.02 3.24 0.13
N LYS A 18 1.16 2.85 -1.14
CA LYS A 18 2.12 1.83 -1.56
C LYS A 18 3.56 2.25 -1.23
N ASP A 19 3.92 3.52 -1.43
CA ASP A 19 5.24 4.04 -1.07
C ASP A 19 5.48 3.98 0.45
N ALA A 20 4.51 4.43 1.26
CA ALA A 20 4.58 4.34 2.72
C ALA A 20 4.76 2.91 3.23
N VAL A 21 4.02 1.95 2.66
CA VAL A 21 4.17 0.51 2.95
C VAL A 21 5.56 0.02 2.55
N THR A 22 6.08 0.47 1.40
CA THR A 22 7.43 0.12 0.95
C THR A 22 8.48 0.59 1.95
N SER A 23 8.35 1.83 2.47
CA SER A 23 9.25 2.36 3.50
C SER A 23 9.17 1.53 4.79
N ALA A 24 7.96 1.27 5.29
CA ALA A 24 7.76 0.48 6.50
C ALA A 24 8.37 -0.93 6.39
N ARG A 25 8.26 -1.56 5.21
CA ARG A 25 8.88 -2.86 4.93
C ARG A 25 10.41 -2.79 4.92
N LYS A 26 10.99 -1.73 4.35
CA LYS A 26 12.45 -1.51 4.38
C LYS A 26 12.96 -1.40 5.82
N ASP A 27 12.25 -0.65 6.67
CA ASP A 27 12.59 -0.50 8.09
C ASP A 27 12.51 -1.84 8.85
N ALA A 28 11.58 -2.71 8.45
CA ALA A 28 11.46 -4.07 8.98
C ALA A 28 12.48 -5.08 8.38
N GLY A 29 13.40 -4.63 7.51
CA GLY A 29 14.37 -5.50 6.83
C GLY A 29 13.77 -6.39 5.74
N LEU A 30 12.54 -6.12 5.29
CA LEU A 30 11.83 -6.87 4.26
C LEU A 30 12.02 -6.21 2.90
N THR A 31 13.08 -6.58 2.19
CA THR A 31 13.38 -6.09 0.85
C THR A 31 12.81 -7.02 -0.21
N GLY A 32 11.98 -6.51 -1.11
CA GLY A 32 11.45 -7.26 -2.25
C GLY A 32 10.11 -6.73 -2.76
N PRO A 33 9.67 -7.16 -3.96
CA PRO A 33 8.37 -6.79 -4.48
C PRO A 33 7.26 -7.33 -3.56
N PHE A 34 6.28 -6.49 -3.27
CA PHE A 34 5.06 -6.89 -2.58
C PHE A 34 3.83 -6.48 -3.40
N GLN A 35 2.77 -7.26 -3.28
CA GLN A 35 1.50 -6.94 -3.92
C GLN A 35 0.61 -6.16 -2.94
N LEU A 36 0.06 -5.05 -3.43
CA LEU A 36 -1.01 -4.31 -2.78
C LEU A 36 -2.13 -4.17 -3.81
N ASN A 37 -3.28 -4.77 -3.54
CA ASN A 37 -4.41 -4.80 -4.47
C ASN A 37 -5.39 -3.68 -4.16
N SER A 38 -5.94 -3.05 -5.20
CA SER A 38 -7.03 -2.09 -5.05
C SER A 38 -8.32 -2.77 -4.56
N PRO A 39 -9.12 -2.13 -3.70
CA PRO A 39 -8.81 -0.89 -2.97
C PRO A 39 -7.76 -1.15 -1.87
N ALA A 40 -6.90 -0.17 -1.60
CA ALA A 40 -5.94 -0.20 -0.50
C ALA A 40 -6.65 0.02 0.85
N THR A 41 -7.45 -0.96 1.27
CA THR A 41 -8.11 -0.94 2.57
C THR A 41 -7.08 -0.88 3.69
N PRO A 42 -7.42 -0.32 4.86
CA PRO A 42 -6.51 -0.25 6.01
C PRO A 42 -5.98 -1.64 6.41
N GLU A 43 -6.82 -2.67 6.33
CA GLU A 43 -6.44 -4.06 6.57
C GLU A 43 -5.35 -4.53 5.60
N ARG A 44 -5.55 -4.36 4.29
CA ARG A 44 -4.56 -4.76 3.26
C ARG A 44 -3.26 -3.98 3.38
N ALA A 45 -3.33 -2.68 3.64
CA ALA A 45 -2.14 -1.84 3.85
C ALA A 45 -1.36 -2.29 5.09
N CYS A 46 -2.05 -2.57 6.20
CA CYS A 46 -1.44 -3.04 7.45
C CYS A 46 -0.77 -4.41 7.27
N LEU A 47 -1.46 -5.37 6.64
CA LEU A 47 -0.90 -6.68 6.32
C LEU A 47 0.32 -6.57 5.39
N ALA A 48 0.29 -5.67 4.41
CA ALA A 48 1.40 -5.45 3.49
C ALA A 48 2.64 -4.83 4.15
N CYS A 49 2.47 -4.01 5.21
CA CYS A 49 3.59 -3.51 6.01
C CYS A 49 4.39 -4.64 6.68
N ALA A 50 3.82 -5.83 6.83
CA ALA A 50 4.46 -7.00 7.42
C ALA A 50 5.10 -6.67 8.78
N THR A 51 4.35 -5.93 9.59
CA THR A 51 4.72 -5.57 10.96
C THR A 51 4.90 -6.82 11.82
N ARG A 52 5.52 -6.68 12.98
CA ARG A 52 5.82 -7.79 13.91
C ARG A 52 4.59 -8.66 14.21
N PHE A 53 3.39 -8.08 14.23
CA PHE A 53 2.13 -8.78 14.46
C PHE A 53 1.69 -9.69 13.31
N THR A 54 2.02 -9.35 12.06
CA THR A 54 1.69 -10.18 10.89
C THR A 54 2.47 -11.51 10.89
N LYS A 55 3.58 -11.60 11.63
CA LYS A 55 4.35 -12.85 11.80
C LYS A 55 3.89 -13.72 12.98
N MET A 56 2.93 -13.26 13.77
CA MET A 56 2.40 -13.96 14.95
C MET A 56 1.07 -14.68 14.66
N VAL A 57 0.63 -14.71 13.40
CA VAL A 57 -0.50 -15.52 12.92
C VAL A 57 0.00 -16.83 12.31
#